data_AF-A0A1Y3QAL1-F1
#
_entry.id   AF-A0A1Y3QAL1-F1
#
_cell.length_a   1.000
_cell.length_b   1.000
_cell.length_c   1.000
_cell.angle_alpha   90.00
_cell.angle_beta   90.00
_cell.angle_gamma   90.00
#
_symmetry.space_group_name_H-M   'P 1'
#
loop_
_entity.id
_entity.type
_entity.pdbx_description
1 polymer ?
#
loop_
_entity_poly.entity_id
_entity_poly.type
_entity_poly.pdbx_seq_one_letter_code
_entity_poly.pdbx_strand_id
1 'polypeptide(L)' 'MFGWIARINLLAAFAVLFVFHLLLYYFLGNDDWFSIALLASIVETGVLALIQIAAGGREEDKAR' A
#
# COMPACT_ATOMS: atom_id res chain seq x y z
N MET A 1 -13.57 -13.48 1.00
CA MET A 1 -12.31 -13.31 1.77
C MET A 1 -11.60 -11.99 1.44
N PHE A 2 -11.63 -11.50 0.19
CA PHE A 2 -10.99 -10.22 -0.21
C PHE A 2 -11.67 -8.93 0.28
N GLY A 3 -12.91 -8.98 0.78
CA GLY A 3 -13.66 -7.78 1.20
C GLY A 3 -13.04 -7.01 2.38
N TRP A 4 -12.08 -7.58 3.12
CA TRP A 4 -11.35 -6.78 4.13
C TRP A 4 -10.45 -5.74 3.45
N ILE A 5 -9.83 -6.07 2.31
CA ILE A 5 -8.82 -5.22 1.65
C ILE A 5 -9.48 -3.93 1.17
N ALA A 6 -10.73 -4.01 0.72
CA ALA A 6 -11.57 -2.86 0.37
C ALA A 6 -11.83 -1.88 1.54
N ARG A 7 -11.63 -2.32 2.80
CA ARG A 7 -11.86 -1.50 4.00
C ARG A 7 -10.58 -0.90 4.59
N ILE A 8 -9.42 -1.21 4.00
CA ILE A 8 -8.14 -0.68 4.46
C ILE A 8 -8.06 0.81 4.08
N ASN A 9 -7.78 1.66 5.08
CA ASN A 9 -7.47 3.06 4.82
C ASN A 9 -6.09 3.16 4.15
N LEU A 10 -6.06 3.58 2.88
CA LEU A 10 -4.83 3.67 2.09
C LEU A 10 -3.79 4.63 2.69
N LEU A 11 -4.22 5.72 3.32
CA LEU A 11 -3.30 6.66 3.97
C LEU A 11 -2.66 6.03 5.22
N ALA A 12 -3.44 5.28 6.00
CA ALA A 12 -2.91 4.55 7.15
C ALA A 12 -1.97 3.42 6.69
N ALA A 13 -2.32 2.69 5.63
CA ALA A 13 -1.46 1.67 5.04
C ALA A 13 -0.14 2.28 4.56
N PHE A 14 -0.19 3.40 3.83
CA PHE A 14 0.99 4.14 3.40
C PHE A 14 1.87 4.54 4.58
N ALA A 15 1.31 5.14 5.62
CA ALA A 15 2.08 5.59 6.79
C ALA A 15 2.79 4.41 7.48
N VAL A 16 2.09 3.28 7.66
CA VAL A 16 2.67 2.08 8.25
C VAL A 16 3.79 1.53 7.36
N LEU A 17 3.53 1.31 6.07
CA LEU A 17 4.52 0.80 5.12
C LEU A 17 5.74 1.72 5.03
N PHE A 18 5.53 3.03 5.01
CA PHE A 18 6.60 4.01 4.96
C PHE A 18 7.50 3.91 6.20
N VAL A 19 6.94 3.86 7.41
CA VAL A 19 7.74 3.72 8.65
C VAL A 19 8.57 2.44 8.64
N PHE A 20 7.99 1.31 8.23
CA PHE A 20 8.73 0.03 8.18
C PHE A 20 9.87 0.07 7.15
N HIS A 21 9.61 0.59 5.95
CA HIS A 21 10.65 0.74 4.92
C HIS A 21 11.73 1.73 5.33
N LEU A 22 11.34 2.83 5.98
CA LEU A 22 12.27 3.84 6.49
C LEU A 22 13.26 3.22 7.47
N LEU A 23 12.75 2.46 8.45
CA LEU A 23 13.57 1.75 9.41
C LEU A 23 14.46 0.71 8.71
N LEU A 24 13.88 -0.10 7.84
CA LEU A 24 14.61 -1.15 7.11
C LEU A 24 15.80 -0.57 6.33
N TYR A 25 15.56 0.39 5.44
CA TYR A 25 16.60 0.93 4.57
C TYR A 25 17.63 1.76 5.33
N TYR A 26 17.23 2.40 6.42
CA TYR A 26 18.15 3.06 7.35
C TYR A 26 19.09 2.04 8.01
N PHE A 27 18.57 0.93 8.56
CA PHE A 27 19.40 -0.10 9.19
C PHE A 27 20.27 -0.88 8.20
N LEU A 28 19.86 -0.98 6.93
CA LEU A 28 20.67 -1.54 5.86
C LEU A 28 21.81 -0.61 5.40
N GLY A 29 21.84 0.65 5.84
CA GLY A 29 22.88 1.61 5.48
C GLY A 29 22.86 2.03 4.01
N ASN A 30 21.67 2.08 3.38
CA ASN A 30 21.55 2.61 2.02
C ASN A 30 21.74 4.14 2.04
N ASP A 31 22.50 4.69 1.09
CA ASP A 31 22.71 6.15 1.00
C ASP A 31 21.40 6.91 0.71
N ASP A 32 20.57 6.37 -0.20
CA ASP A 32 19.29 6.95 -0.61
C ASP A 32 18.09 6.37 0.16
N TRP A 33 18.31 5.90 1.40
CA TRP A 33 17.33 5.19 2.23
C TRP A 33 15.94 5.86 2.27
N PHE A 34 15.88 7.19 2.35
CA PHE A 34 14.62 7.94 2.39
C PHE A 34 13.86 7.84 1.06
N SER A 35 14.55 8.08 -0.06
CA SER A 35 13.96 8.04 -1.40
C SER A 35 13.47 6.62 -1.73
N ILE A 36 14.25 5.60 -1.36
CA ILE A 36 13.88 4.20 -1.56
C ILE A 36 12.66 3.84 -0.71
N ALA A 37 12.61 4.25 0.56
CA ALA A 37 11.47 4.01 1.44
C ALA A 37 10.18 4.68 0.92
N LEU A 38 10.29 5.92 0.44
CA LEU A 38 9.18 6.66 -0.12
C LEU A 38 8.66 6.00 -1.39
N LEU A 39 9.54 5.62 -2.31
CA LEU A 39 9.15 4.95 -3.55
C LEU A 39 8.50 3.59 -3.28
N ALA A 40 9.09 2.77 -2.41
CA ALA A 40 8.55 1.46 -2.04
C ALA A 40 7.12 1.58 -1.47
N SER A 41 6.93 2.46 -0.48
CA SER A 41 5.62 2.68 0.15
C SER A 41 4.57 3.25 -0.82
N ILE A 42 4.94 4.14 -1.74
CA ILE A 42 4.04 4.62 -2.80
C ILE A 42 3.61 3.46 -3.71
N VAL A 43 4.57 2.64 -4.17
CA VAL A 43 4.29 1.53 -5.10
C VAL A 43 3.36 0.51 -4.45
N GLU A 44 3.64 0.09 -3.21
CA GLU A 44 2.80 -0.87 -2.49
C GLU A 44 1.39 -0.31 -2.20
N THR A 45 1.30 0.95 -1.79
CA THR A 45 0.00 1.61 -1.58
C THR A 45 -0.78 1.73 -2.89
N GLY A 46 -0.08 2.00 -4.01
CA GLY A 46 -0.66 2.02 -5.35
C GLY A 46 -1.23 0.67 -5.75
N VAL A 47 -0.50 -0.42 -5.49
CA VAL A 47 -1.01 -1.79 -5.71
C VAL A 47 -2.24 -2.07 -4.86
N LEU A 48 -2.22 -1.69 -3.58
CA LEU A 48 -3.41 -1.82 -2.71
C LEU A 48 -4.61 -1.04 -3.27
N ALA A 49 -4.41 0.18 -3.74
CA ALA A 49 -5.47 0.99 -4.34
C ALA A 49 -6.06 0.32 -5.60
N LEU A 50 -5.22 -0.23 -6.48
CA LEU A 50 -5.67 -0.96 -7.66
C LEU A 50 -6.48 -2.21 -7.29
N ILE A 51 -6.06 -2.95 -6.27
CA ILE A 51 -6.81 -4.10 -5.76
C ILE A 51 -8.16 -3.67 -5.20
N GLN A 52 -8.22 -2.55 -4.46
CA GLN A 52 -9.48 -2.01 -3.93
C GLN A 52 -10.44 -1.62 -5.06
N ILE A 53 -9.95 -0.98 -6.11
CA ILE A 53 -10.74 -0.62 -7.31
C ILE A 53 -11.29 -1.88 -8.00
N ALA A 54 -10.42 -2.87 -8.25
CA ALA A 54 -10.82 -4.13 -8.89
C ALA A 54 -11.81 -4.94 -8.03
N ALA A 55 -11.68 -4.89 -6.70
CA ALA A 55 -12.59 -5.53 -5.77
C ALA A 55 -13.94 -4.82 -5.70
N GLY A 56 -13.96 -3.48 -5.66
CA GLY A 56 -15.18 -2.67 -5.65
C GLY A 56 -16.01 -2.82 -6.92
N GLY A 57 -15.37 -2.82 -8.10
CA GLY A 57 -16.06 -3.05 -9.38
C GLY A 57 -16.70 -4.45 -9.49
N ARG A 58 -16.15 -5.46 -8.81
CA ARG A 58 -16.73 -6.81 -8.74
C ARG A 58 -17.97 -6.92 -7.85
N GLU A 59 -18.14 -6.03 -6.88
CA GLU A 59 -19.34 -6.02 -6.04
C GLU A 59 -20.52 -5.33 -6.75
N GLU A 60 -20.27 -4.29 -7.56
CA GLU A 60 -21.30 -3.68 -8.41
C GLU A 60 -21.83 -4.66 -9.49
N ASP A 61 -20.94 -5.44 -10.11
CA ASP A 61 -21.31 -6.39 -11.17
C ASP A 61 -22.09 -7.61 -10.65
N LYS A 62 -21.97 -7.93 -9.36
CA LYS A 62 -22.76 -8.98 -8.70
C LYS A 62 -24.11 -8.51 -8.16
N ALA A 63 -24.31 -7.20 -8.03
CA ALA A 63 -25.54 -6.61 -7.51
C ALA A 63 -26.55 -6.26 -8.63
N ARG A 64 -26.15 -6.35 -9.90
CA ARG A 64 -27.01 -6.30 -11.09
C ARG A 64 -27.45 -7.70 -11.52
#